data_AF-A0A085Z654-F1
#
_entry.id   AF-A0A085Z654-F1
#
_cell.length_a   1.000
_cell.length_b   1.000
_cell.length_c   1.000
_cell.angle_alpha   90.00
_cell.angle_beta   90.00
_cell.angle_gamma   90.00
#
_symmetry.space_group_name_H-M   'P 1'
#
loop_
_entity.id
_entity.type
_entity.pdbx_description
1 polymer ?
#
loop_
_entity_poly.entity_id
_entity_poly.type
_entity_poly.pdbx_seq_one_letter_code
_entity_poly.pdbx_strand_id
1 'polypeptide(L)'
;MMINNAVCNKMKNILSIILLLLSITQLSAQVPDLEKAKRKYFKANVISYKTTAYYPNPETNAISVFNIFYTIYKPQNRDFEFYSKNETSEEFYKNNSYYEVNHSEKTIYEYETTDHQKVAISSSRLRQFGPTTLLKKKWSYIDDTQIDGKIHSHYSNIESISHHEGKEMKIEFHIYISENFTISKFERKSFVDGTLGHTVTYLFTNYIFSDKTTNFKVILPKDYALKYYERQDSLQPLRKNTIALSFNAVDMYGKNFSFQPKNEKKKLLLFSSTRCGYSKIISDYILSSGFKLNPQIELIHIFGSDSKTDVIKYYVNKDAKFPVIADKKDLEKEFGINGYPILYLIDENGTIAEALDGSSQMLPFLKSLTGK
;
A
#
# COMPACT_ATOMS: atom_id res chain seq x y z
N MET A 1 -6.98 85.77 4.55
CA MET A 1 -6.48 84.53 5.20
C MET A 1 -7.56 83.44 5.13
N MET A 2 -7.92 82.95 3.92
CA MET A 2 -8.94 81.88 3.76
C MET A 2 -8.76 81.02 2.47
N ILE A 3 -7.61 81.07 1.80
CA ILE A 3 -7.41 80.34 0.52
C ILE A 3 -6.55 79.06 0.69
N ASN A 4 -5.77 78.94 1.77
CA ASN A 4 -4.84 77.80 1.95
C ASN A 4 -5.45 76.51 2.50
N ASN A 5 -6.67 76.53 3.07
CA ASN A 5 -7.24 75.31 3.67
C ASN A 5 -7.93 74.38 2.64
N ALA A 6 -8.46 74.92 1.54
CA ALA A 6 -9.18 74.12 0.55
C ALA A 6 -8.25 73.24 -0.31
N VAL A 7 -7.06 73.74 -0.65
CA VAL A 7 -6.05 72.99 -1.43
C VAL A 7 -5.43 71.87 -0.60
N CYS A 8 -5.18 72.12 0.69
CA CYS A 8 -4.62 71.13 1.61
C CYS A 8 -5.57 69.95 1.85
N ASN A 9 -6.89 70.19 1.94
CA ASN A 9 -7.89 69.12 2.09
C ASN A 9 -8.07 68.29 0.80
N LYS A 10 -7.98 68.91 -0.39
CA LYS A 10 -8.01 68.16 -1.66
C LYS A 10 -6.79 67.25 -1.83
N MET A 11 -5.60 67.71 -1.44
CA MET A 11 -4.38 66.88 -1.48
C MET A 11 -4.43 65.72 -0.49
N LYS A 12 -4.97 65.92 0.73
CA LYS A 12 -5.15 64.83 1.70
C LYS A 12 -6.13 63.75 1.22
N ASN A 13 -7.20 64.13 0.54
CA ASN A 13 -8.16 63.18 -0.03
C ASN A 13 -7.55 62.37 -1.18
N ILE A 14 -6.74 63.00 -2.04
CA ILE A 14 -6.03 62.30 -3.12
C ILE A 14 -4.97 61.34 -2.54
N LEU A 15 -4.22 61.76 -1.52
CA LEU A 15 -3.23 60.91 -0.85
C LEU A 15 -3.87 59.71 -0.15
N SER A 16 -5.02 59.90 0.52
CA SER A 16 -5.78 58.80 1.12
C SER A 16 -6.32 57.81 0.08
N ILE A 17 -6.77 58.27 -1.08
CA ILE A 17 -7.24 57.39 -2.17
C ILE A 17 -6.06 56.60 -2.77
N ILE A 18 -4.88 57.22 -2.92
CA ILE A 18 -3.67 56.53 -3.39
C ILE A 18 -3.17 55.51 -2.36
N LEU A 19 -3.21 55.81 -1.06
CA LEU A 19 -2.90 54.84 0.00
C LEU A 19 -3.92 53.70 0.08
N LEU A 20 -5.21 53.97 -0.17
CA LEU A 20 -6.25 52.94 -0.26
C LEU A 20 -6.04 52.03 -1.48
N LEU A 21 -5.66 52.60 -2.62
CA LEU A 21 -5.35 51.83 -3.84
C LEU A 21 -4.06 51.01 -3.69
N LEU A 22 -3.03 51.55 -3.02
CA LEU A 22 -1.78 50.82 -2.73
C LEU A 22 -2.00 49.67 -1.73
N SER A 23 -2.92 49.83 -0.76
CA SER A 23 -3.30 48.75 0.16
C SER A 23 -4.20 47.70 -0.50
N ILE A 24 -5.03 48.07 -1.49
CA ILE A 24 -5.77 47.10 -2.31
C ILE A 24 -4.83 46.30 -3.23
N THR A 25 -3.74 46.89 -3.74
CA THR A 25 -2.72 46.14 -4.51
C THR A 25 -1.83 45.22 -3.66
N GLN A 26 -1.72 45.46 -2.35
CA GLN A 26 -1.08 44.51 -1.42
C GLN A 26 -2.03 43.41 -0.93
N LEU A 27 -3.34 43.57 -1.15
CA LEU A 27 -4.40 42.59 -0.93
C LEU A 27 -4.82 41.87 -2.22
N SER A 28 -3.96 41.81 -3.25
CA SER A 28 -4.07 40.74 -4.22
C SER A 28 -3.78 39.43 -3.48
N ALA A 29 -4.84 38.81 -2.95
CA ALA A 29 -4.77 37.53 -2.26
C ALA A 29 -3.90 36.58 -3.10
N GLN A 30 -2.68 36.31 -2.63
CA GLN A 30 -1.77 35.42 -3.31
C GLN A 30 -2.51 34.09 -3.45
N VAL A 31 -2.79 33.70 -4.70
CA VAL A 31 -3.47 32.43 -4.98
C VAL A 31 -2.64 31.35 -4.27
N PRO A 32 -3.21 30.61 -3.30
CA PRO A 32 -2.44 29.62 -2.55
C PRO A 32 -1.75 28.65 -3.50
N ASP A 33 -0.55 28.19 -3.17
CA ASP A 33 0.22 27.31 -4.05
C ASP A 33 -0.52 26.01 -4.38
N LEU A 34 -1.40 25.57 -3.47
CA LEU A 34 -2.39 24.52 -3.73
C LEU A 34 -3.29 24.80 -4.95
N GLU A 35 -3.83 26.01 -5.09
CA GLU A 35 -4.71 26.37 -6.21
C GLU A 35 -3.93 26.52 -7.52
N LYS A 36 -2.68 27.03 -7.45
CA LYS A 36 -1.79 27.04 -8.61
C LYS A 36 -1.45 25.61 -9.06
N ALA A 37 -1.17 24.71 -8.12
CA ALA A 37 -0.92 23.30 -8.40
C ALA A 37 -2.16 22.64 -9.03
N LYS A 38 -3.36 22.81 -8.45
CA LYS A 38 -4.61 22.31 -9.05
C LYS A 38 -4.77 22.76 -10.51
N ARG A 39 -4.61 24.06 -10.79
CA ARG A 39 -4.69 24.59 -12.16
C ARG A 39 -3.67 23.94 -13.08
N LYS A 40 -2.42 23.78 -12.64
CA LYS A 40 -1.35 23.16 -13.43
C LYS A 40 -1.67 21.72 -13.79
N TYR A 41 -2.14 20.90 -12.84
CA TYR A 41 -2.47 19.50 -13.09
C TYR A 41 -3.73 19.36 -13.96
N PHE A 42 -4.79 20.10 -13.68
CA PHE A 42 -6.07 19.92 -14.36
C PHE A 42 -6.20 20.66 -15.70
N LYS A 43 -5.24 21.55 -16.04
CA LYS A 43 -5.11 22.11 -17.39
C LYS A 43 -4.39 21.15 -18.36
N ALA A 44 -3.48 20.32 -17.84
CA ALA A 44 -2.73 19.38 -18.66
C ALA A 44 -3.64 18.26 -19.18
N ASN A 45 -3.40 17.82 -20.41
CA ASN A 45 -4.06 16.65 -20.98
C ASN A 45 -3.35 15.34 -20.62
N VAL A 46 -2.04 15.41 -20.35
CA VAL A 46 -1.20 14.28 -19.95
C VAL A 46 -0.20 14.72 -18.90
N ILE A 47 -0.01 13.86 -17.89
CA ILE A 47 0.99 14.06 -16.84
C ILE A 47 1.77 12.77 -16.69
N SER A 48 3.10 12.83 -16.79
CA SER A 48 3.96 11.71 -16.42
C SER A 48 4.90 12.07 -15.28
N TYR A 49 5.19 11.12 -14.40
CA TYR A 49 6.07 11.31 -13.25
C TYR A 49 6.56 9.96 -12.73
N LYS A 50 7.60 9.99 -11.89
CA LYS A 50 8.06 8.84 -11.11
C LYS A 50 7.59 8.98 -9.67
N THR A 51 7.15 7.87 -9.09
CA THR A 51 6.81 7.74 -7.69
C THR A 51 7.77 6.77 -7.02
N THR A 52 8.36 7.19 -5.90
CA THR A 52 9.06 6.30 -4.98
C THR A 52 8.30 6.27 -3.66
N ALA A 53 7.79 5.10 -3.27
CA ALA A 53 7.02 4.93 -2.04
C ALA A 53 7.81 4.12 -1.00
N TYR A 54 7.88 4.62 0.22
CA TYR A 54 8.55 4.01 1.37
C TYR A 54 7.51 3.58 2.40
N TYR A 55 7.48 2.28 2.68
CA TYR A 55 6.62 1.67 3.69
C TYR A 55 7.52 1.08 4.77
N PRO A 56 7.85 1.85 5.82
CA PRO A 56 8.58 1.32 6.96
C PRO A 56 7.71 0.30 7.69
N ASN A 57 8.31 -0.81 8.05
CA ASN A 57 7.72 -1.77 8.97
C ASN A 57 8.16 -1.36 10.39
N PRO A 58 7.25 -0.85 11.23
CA PRO A 58 7.60 -0.32 12.55
C PRO A 58 8.22 -1.37 13.49
N GLU A 59 8.15 -2.65 13.14
CA GLU A 59 8.52 -3.77 14.01
C GLU A 59 9.86 -4.39 13.62
N THR A 60 10.23 -4.31 12.34
CA THR A 60 11.45 -4.92 11.81
C THR A 60 12.49 -3.89 11.40
N ASN A 61 12.18 -2.59 11.48
CA ASN A 61 12.94 -1.49 10.88
C ASN A 61 13.18 -1.65 9.37
N ALA A 62 12.61 -2.67 8.72
CA ALA A 62 12.71 -2.87 7.29
C ALA A 62 11.86 -1.82 6.57
N ILE A 63 12.33 -1.34 5.42
CA ILE A 63 11.57 -0.40 4.61
C ILE A 63 11.33 -1.05 3.26
N SER A 64 10.05 -1.27 2.93
CA SER A 64 9.67 -1.68 1.58
C SER A 64 9.66 -0.45 0.67
N VAL A 65 10.38 -0.53 -0.45
CA VAL A 65 10.50 0.57 -1.40
C VAL A 65 9.88 0.15 -2.74
N PHE A 66 9.02 0.99 -3.29
CA PHE A 66 8.39 0.76 -4.59
C PHE A 66 8.71 1.92 -5.51
N ASN A 67 9.21 1.63 -6.71
CA ASN A 67 9.49 2.62 -7.75
C ASN A 67 8.56 2.36 -8.93
N ILE A 68 7.74 3.36 -9.27
CA ILE A 68 6.76 3.24 -10.34
C ILE A 68 6.78 4.51 -11.18
N PHE A 69 6.88 4.35 -12.49
CA PHE A 69 6.60 5.41 -13.45
C PHE A 69 5.12 5.41 -13.80
N TYR A 70 4.50 6.58 -13.83
CA TYR A 70 3.12 6.76 -14.24
C TYR A 70 3.01 7.73 -15.41
N THR A 71 2.08 7.47 -16.31
CA THR A 71 1.53 8.44 -17.25
C THR A 71 0.02 8.43 -17.15
N ILE A 72 -0.56 9.57 -16.77
CA ILE A 72 -2.00 9.79 -16.60
C ILE A 72 -2.52 10.57 -17.80
N TYR A 73 -3.64 10.12 -18.37
CA TYR A 73 -4.32 10.77 -19.48
C TYR A 73 -5.66 11.33 -19.01
N LYS A 74 -5.96 12.57 -19.39
CA LYS A 74 -7.15 13.31 -18.95
C LYS A 74 -7.26 13.39 -17.42
N PRO A 75 -6.24 13.92 -16.71
CA PRO A 75 -6.18 13.98 -15.24
C PRO A 75 -7.36 14.72 -14.58
N GLN A 76 -8.03 15.61 -15.33
CA GLN A 76 -9.26 16.29 -14.92
C GLN A 76 -10.44 15.34 -14.66
N ASN A 77 -10.47 14.18 -15.33
CA ASN A 77 -11.54 13.20 -15.16
C ASN A 77 -11.39 12.43 -13.85
N ARG A 78 -12.51 12.01 -13.27
CA ARG A 78 -12.50 11.07 -12.13
C ARG A 78 -11.91 9.73 -12.55
N ASP A 79 -12.35 9.21 -13.69
CA ASP A 79 -11.88 7.95 -14.27
C ASP A 79 -10.86 8.21 -15.37
N PHE A 80 -9.72 8.84 -15.01
CA PHE A 80 -8.61 9.02 -15.93
C PHE A 80 -8.03 7.68 -16.40
N GLU A 81 -7.49 7.65 -17.61
CA GLU A 81 -6.76 6.49 -18.13
C GLU A 81 -5.30 6.59 -17.70
N PHE A 82 -4.60 5.45 -17.62
CA PHE A 82 -3.19 5.48 -17.25
C PHE A 82 -2.39 4.33 -17.85
N TYR A 83 -1.08 4.58 -17.89
CA TYR A 83 -0.03 3.59 -18.05
C TYR A 83 0.87 3.67 -16.83
N SER A 84 1.26 2.52 -16.28
CA SER A 84 2.25 2.44 -15.21
C SER A 84 3.32 1.41 -15.56
N LYS A 85 4.51 1.59 -14.99
CA LYS A 85 5.64 0.67 -15.16
C LYS A 85 6.50 0.63 -13.92
N ASN A 86 6.86 -0.57 -13.49
CA ASN A 86 7.93 -0.81 -12.54
C ASN A 86 9.01 -1.70 -13.19
N GLU A 87 9.90 -2.30 -12.39
CA GLU A 87 11.00 -3.13 -12.90
C GLU A 87 10.54 -4.44 -13.55
N THR A 88 9.44 -5.03 -13.08
CA THR A 88 9.00 -6.37 -13.48
C THR A 88 7.65 -6.39 -14.20
N SER A 89 6.86 -5.32 -14.09
CA SER A 89 5.53 -5.23 -14.70
C SER A 89 5.17 -3.87 -15.28
N GLU A 90 4.20 -3.91 -16.18
CA GLU A 90 3.52 -2.76 -16.77
C GLU A 90 2.01 -2.89 -16.56
N GLU A 91 1.32 -1.78 -16.30
CA GLU A 91 -0.13 -1.75 -16.17
C GLU A 91 -0.72 -0.77 -17.18
N PHE A 92 -1.87 -1.14 -17.74
CA PHE A 92 -2.62 -0.34 -18.68
C PHE A 92 -4.07 -0.25 -18.20
N TYR A 93 -4.60 0.96 -18.08
CA TYR A 93 -6.04 1.17 -17.90
C TYR A 93 -6.57 2.13 -18.95
N LYS A 94 -7.38 1.61 -19.88
CA LYS A 94 -7.89 2.35 -21.03
C LYS A 94 -9.27 1.86 -21.44
N ASN A 95 -10.18 2.76 -21.79
CA ASN A 95 -11.54 2.42 -22.24
C ASN A 95 -12.26 1.41 -21.31
N ASN A 96 -12.08 1.56 -19.99
CA ASN A 96 -12.59 0.63 -18.97
C ASN A 96 -12.05 -0.82 -19.06
N SER A 97 -10.90 -1.03 -19.69
CA SER A 97 -10.18 -2.31 -19.69
C SER A 97 -8.85 -2.14 -18.98
N TYR A 98 -8.55 -3.06 -18.07
CA TYR A 98 -7.29 -3.13 -17.33
C TYR A 98 -6.48 -4.35 -17.75
N TYR A 99 -5.17 -4.16 -17.89
CA TYR A 99 -4.21 -5.21 -18.14
C TYR A 99 -2.98 -5.00 -17.26
N GLU A 100 -2.50 -6.04 -16.59
CA GLU A 100 -1.15 -6.08 -16.02
C GLU A 100 -0.30 -7.05 -16.84
N VAL A 101 0.86 -6.61 -17.31
CA VAL A 101 1.84 -7.43 -18.00
C VAL A 101 2.98 -7.70 -17.03
N ASN A 102 3.11 -8.92 -16.54
CA ASN A 102 4.23 -9.35 -15.71
C ASN A 102 5.30 -10.02 -16.59
N HIS A 103 6.41 -9.32 -16.80
CA HIS A 103 7.50 -9.78 -17.66
C HIS A 103 8.31 -10.92 -17.04
N SER A 104 8.42 -10.96 -15.72
CA SER A 104 9.15 -12.03 -15.01
C SER A 104 8.43 -13.37 -15.12
N GLU A 105 7.10 -13.36 -15.09
CA GLU A 105 6.26 -14.56 -15.20
C GLU A 105 5.78 -14.82 -16.64
N LYS A 106 6.16 -13.98 -17.61
CA LYS A 106 5.64 -14.00 -18.99
C LYS A 106 4.11 -14.17 -19.04
N THR A 107 3.42 -13.37 -18.23
CA THR A 107 1.97 -13.49 -18.01
C THR A 107 1.29 -12.14 -18.22
N ILE A 108 0.11 -12.15 -18.82
CA ILE A 108 -0.84 -11.03 -18.84
C ILE A 108 -1.95 -11.38 -17.86
N TYR A 109 -2.25 -10.46 -16.94
CA TYR A 109 -3.35 -10.57 -16.01
C TYR A 109 -4.50 -9.64 -16.39
N GLU A 110 -5.71 -10.19 -16.39
CA GLU A 110 -6.97 -9.50 -16.61
C GLU A 110 -7.97 -9.84 -15.50
N TYR A 111 -9.04 -9.08 -15.41
CA TYR A 111 -10.19 -9.44 -14.59
C TYR A 111 -11.26 -10.09 -15.48
N GLU A 112 -11.83 -11.22 -15.06
CA GLU A 112 -12.98 -11.84 -15.73
C GLU A 112 -14.21 -10.94 -15.69
N THR A 113 -14.38 -10.17 -14.61
CA THR A 113 -15.54 -9.31 -14.43
C THR A 113 -15.17 -7.84 -14.35
N THR A 114 -16.02 -7.00 -14.94
CA THR A 114 -15.84 -5.55 -14.90
C THR A 114 -15.97 -4.98 -13.49
N ASP A 115 -16.70 -5.64 -12.60
CA ASP A 115 -16.95 -5.14 -11.25
C ASP A 115 -15.75 -5.37 -10.33
N HIS A 116 -15.12 -6.56 -10.37
CA HIS A 116 -13.85 -6.79 -9.69
C HIS A 116 -12.76 -5.84 -10.21
N GLN A 117 -12.70 -5.63 -11.53
CA GLN A 117 -11.78 -4.67 -12.12
C GLN A 117 -11.98 -3.25 -11.55
N LYS A 118 -13.23 -2.75 -11.50
CA LYS A 118 -13.53 -1.42 -10.95
C LYS A 118 -13.10 -1.31 -9.49
N VAL A 119 -13.39 -2.33 -8.68
CA VAL A 119 -12.98 -2.37 -7.26
C VAL A 119 -11.45 -2.30 -7.15
N ALA A 120 -10.73 -3.13 -7.90
CA ALA A 120 -9.28 -3.16 -7.90
C ALA A 120 -8.66 -1.83 -8.35
N ILE A 121 -9.14 -1.25 -9.45
CA ILE A 121 -8.65 0.06 -9.93
C ILE A 121 -8.92 1.13 -8.88
N SER A 122 -10.15 1.20 -8.34
CA SER A 122 -10.53 2.21 -7.36
C SER A 122 -9.68 2.15 -6.07
N SER A 123 -9.21 0.95 -5.70
CA SER A 123 -8.33 0.71 -4.56
C SER A 123 -6.84 0.73 -4.93
N SER A 124 -6.46 0.95 -6.19
CA SER A 124 -5.06 1.05 -6.59
C SER A 124 -4.34 2.24 -5.93
N ARG A 125 -3.03 2.12 -5.74
CA ARG A 125 -2.20 3.19 -5.15
C ARG A 125 -2.30 4.50 -5.94
N LEU A 126 -2.33 4.42 -7.27
CA LEU A 126 -2.49 5.58 -8.14
C LEU A 126 -3.82 6.30 -7.88
N ARG A 127 -4.91 5.56 -7.70
CA ARG A 127 -6.23 6.13 -7.40
C ARG A 127 -6.32 6.69 -6.00
N GLN A 128 -5.70 6.05 -5.00
CA GLN A 128 -5.76 6.52 -3.62
C GLN A 128 -4.79 7.68 -3.33
N PHE A 129 -3.56 7.60 -3.85
CA PHE A 129 -2.43 8.42 -3.43
C PHE A 129 -1.71 9.13 -4.58
N GLY A 130 -2.21 9.03 -5.82
CA GLY A 130 -1.66 9.78 -6.94
C GLY A 130 -1.87 11.30 -6.76
N PRO A 131 -0.94 12.16 -7.24
CA PRO A 131 -1.04 13.61 -7.09
C PRO A 131 -2.37 14.21 -7.59
N THR A 132 -2.93 13.68 -8.69
CA THR A 132 -4.21 14.14 -9.23
C THR A 132 -5.39 13.82 -8.32
N THR A 133 -5.35 12.69 -7.60
CA THR A 133 -6.34 12.36 -6.57
C THR A 133 -6.13 13.22 -5.33
N LEU A 134 -4.88 13.35 -4.86
CA LEU A 134 -4.54 14.16 -3.69
C LEU A 134 -5.01 15.61 -3.84
N LEU A 135 -4.82 16.23 -5.00
CA LEU A 135 -5.27 17.60 -5.28
C LEU A 135 -6.79 17.79 -5.28
N LYS A 136 -7.59 16.71 -5.30
CA LYS A 136 -9.07 16.78 -5.19
C LYS A 136 -9.56 16.80 -3.74
N LYS A 137 -8.68 16.54 -2.76
CA LYS A 137 -9.02 16.60 -1.33
C LYS A 137 -9.07 18.04 -0.81
N LYS A 138 -9.70 18.21 0.36
CA LYS A 138 -9.76 19.49 1.09
C LYS A 138 -8.54 19.57 2.01
N TRP A 139 -7.69 20.57 1.78
CA TRP A 139 -6.42 20.72 2.47
C TRP A 139 -6.42 21.97 3.34
N SER A 140 -5.83 21.86 4.53
CA SER A 140 -5.54 22.97 5.42
C SER A 140 -4.06 23.33 5.28
N TYR A 141 -3.76 24.60 5.06
CA TYR A 141 -2.38 25.09 5.08
C TYR A 141 -1.82 24.98 6.50
N ILE A 142 -0.56 24.56 6.61
CA ILE A 142 0.15 24.44 7.89
C ILE A 142 1.23 25.51 7.97
N ASP A 143 2.25 25.40 7.12
CA ASP A 143 3.42 26.25 7.09
C ASP A 143 4.14 26.15 5.74
N ASP A 144 5.19 26.96 5.58
CA ASP A 144 6.20 26.76 4.54
C ASP A 144 7.41 26.08 5.18
N THR A 145 7.94 25.05 4.51
CA THR A 145 9.05 24.23 5.03
C THR A 145 10.12 24.03 3.97
N GLN A 146 11.32 23.61 4.39
CA GLN A 146 12.44 23.36 3.49
C GLN A 146 12.68 21.85 3.37
N ILE A 147 12.70 21.34 2.13
CA ILE A 147 13.04 19.95 1.81
C ILE A 147 14.15 20.00 0.76
N ASP A 148 15.28 19.35 1.05
CA ASP A 148 16.47 19.32 0.19
C ASP A 148 16.90 20.72 -0.29
N GLY A 149 16.86 21.69 0.62
CA GLY A 149 17.24 23.07 0.34
C GLY A 149 16.17 23.93 -0.36
N LYS A 150 15.01 23.37 -0.74
CA LYS A 150 13.95 24.07 -1.49
C LYS A 150 12.71 24.33 -0.64
N ILE A 151 12.08 25.49 -0.82
CA ILE A 151 10.86 25.86 -0.10
C ILE A 151 9.67 25.07 -0.66
N HIS A 152 8.81 24.62 0.25
CA HIS A 152 7.58 23.92 -0.05
C HIS A 152 6.46 24.44 0.84
N SER A 153 5.30 24.71 0.27
CA SER A 153 4.08 24.91 1.05
C SER A 153 3.54 23.57 1.52
N HIS A 154 3.32 23.45 2.81
CA HIS A 154 2.91 22.24 3.48
C HIS A 154 1.45 22.32 3.91
N TYR A 155 0.70 21.26 3.58
CA TYR A 155 -0.72 21.15 3.87
C TYR A 155 -1.03 19.82 4.54
N SER A 156 -2.09 19.78 5.36
CA SER A 156 -2.62 18.54 5.93
C SER A 156 -4.13 18.35 5.69
N ASN A 157 -4.56 17.09 5.79
CA ASN A 157 -5.95 16.66 5.69
C ASN A 157 -6.16 15.46 6.61
N ILE A 158 -7.19 15.53 7.48
CA ILE A 158 -7.60 14.36 8.28
C ILE A 158 -8.40 13.44 7.37
N GLU A 159 -7.89 12.24 7.11
CA GLU A 159 -8.56 11.26 6.26
C GLU A 159 -9.64 10.51 7.03
N SER A 160 -9.33 10.08 8.25
CA SER A 160 -10.26 9.33 9.08
C SER A 160 -9.89 9.38 10.55
N ILE A 161 -10.91 9.33 11.41
CA ILE A 161 -10.79 9.05 12.83
C ILE A 161 -11.72 7.87 13.11
N SER A 162 -11.21 6.84 13.77
CA SER A 162 -11.97 5.63 14.13
C SER A 162 -11.60 5.19 15.54
N HIS A 163 -12.49 4.45 16.21
CA HIS A 163 -12.26 3.95 17.56
C HIS A 163 -12.26 2.42 17.54
N HIS A 164 -11.20 1.81 18.07
CA HIS A 164 -11.07 0.35 18.16
C HIS A 164 -10.55 -0.03 19.55
N GLU A 165 -11.28 -0.91 20.24
CA GLU A 165 -10.93 -1.39 21.60
C GLU A 165 -10.62 -0.26 22.60
N GLY A 166 -11.37 0.84 22.51
CA GLY A 166 -11.19 2.01 23.39
C GLY A 166 -10.04 2.95 23.02
N LYS A 167 -9.33 2.68 21.92
CA LYS A 167 -8.27 3.54 21.39
C LYS A 167 -8.74 4.35 20.20
N GLU A 168 -8.28 5.60 20.10
CA GLU A 168 -8.50 6.44 18.92
C GLU A 168 -7.41 6.17 17.87
N MET A 169 -7.84 5.80 16.67
CA MET A 169 -7.00 5.61 15.49
C MET A 169 -7.26 6.77 14.52
N LYS A 170 -6.26 7.65 14.35
CA LYS A 170 -6.33 8.79 13.42
C LYS A 170 -5.39 8.59 12.25
N ILE A 171 -5.88 8.85 11.03
CA ILE A 171 -5.06 8.90 9.81
C ILE A 171 -5.06 10.33 9.29
N GLU A 172 -3.87 10.89 9.15
CA GLU A 172 -3.64 12.23 8.62
C GLU A 172 -2.74 12.16 7.39
N PHE A 173 -3.13 12.92 6.36
CA PHE A 173 -2.42 13.07 5.12
C PHE A 173 -1.69 14.40 5.12
N HIS A 174 -0.47 14.42 4.58
CA HIS A 174 0.31 15.64 4.35
C HIS A 174 0.79 15.69 2.92
N ILE A 175 0.70 16.86 2.27
CA ILE A 175 1.32 17.11 0.97
C ILE A 175 2.25 18.31 1.03
N TYR A 176 3.27 18.27 0.19
CA TYR A 176 4.28 19.30 0.07
C TYR A 176 4.32 19.75 -1.37
N ILE A 177 4.02 21.02 -1.60
CA ILE A 177 3.95 21.62 -2.93
C ILE A 177 5.22 22.46 -3.13
N SER A 178 6.03 22.08 -4.11
CA SER A 178 7.24 22.81 -4.47
C SER A 178 6.93 24.12 -5.21
N GLU A 179 7.92 25.02 -5.29
CA GLU A 179 7.82 26.33 -5.96
C GLU A 179 7.35 26.28 -7.42
N ASN A 180 7.59 25.16 -8.11
CA ASN A 180 7.08 24.92 -9.47
C ASN A 180 5.62 24.41 -9.49
N PHE A 181 4.91 24.46 -8.36
CA PHE A 181 3.54 24.03 -8.15
C PHE A 181 3.29 22.55 -8.48
N THR A 182 4.21 21.68 -8.08
CA THR A 182 4.04 20.22 -8.12
C THR A 182 4.01 19.62 -6.73
N ILE A 183 3.24 18.56 -6.51
CA ILE A 183 3.36 17.79 -5.26
C ILE A 183 4.68 17.03 -5.33
N SER A 184 5.64 17.38 -4.47
CA SER A 184 6.95 16.72 -4.41
C SER A 184 6.96 15.54 -3.43
N LYS A 185 6.19 15.66 -2.34
CA LYS A 185 6.08 14.64 -1.29
C LYS A 185 4.64 14.51 -0.81
N PHE A 186 4.24 13.29 -0.50
CA PHE A 186 3.03 12.94 0.24
C PHE A 186 3.38 12.02 1.40
N GLU A 187 2.80 12.27 2.57
CA GLU A 187 2.95 11.42 3.74
C GLU A 187 1.57 11.01 4.26
N ARG A 188 1.42 9.71 4.55
CA ARG A 188 0.28 9.17 5.27
C ARG A 188 0.74 8.79 6.67
N LYS A 189 0.26 9.52 7.67
CA LYS A 189 0.59 9.35 9.09
C LYS A 189 -0.55 8.68 9.82
N SER A 190 -0.23 7.64 10.58
CA SER A 190 -1.17 6.91 11.42
C SER A 190 -0.81 7.15 12.88
N PHE A 191 -1.80 7.56 13.67
CA PHE A 191 -1.69 7.85 15.09
C PHE A 191 -2.59 6.92 15.89
N VAL A 192 -2.13 6.55 17.08
CA VAL A 192 -2.90 5.81 18.10
C VAL A 192 -2.88 6.64 19.37
N ASP A 193 -4.05 7.05 19.87
CA ASP A 193 -4.19 7.91 21.05
C ASP A 193 -3.27 9.15 20.99
N GLY A 194 -3.23 9.79 19.81
CA GLY A 194 -2.39 10.96 19.53
C GLY A 194 -0.91 10.68 19.28
N THR A 195 -0.42 9.45 19.51
CA THR A 195 0.99 9.07 19.28
C THR A 195 1.21 8.61 17.85
N LEU A 196 2.21 9.18 17.17
CA LEU A 196 2.57 8.77 15.80
C LEU A 196 3.14 7.34 15.81
N GLY A 197 2.44 6.41 15.15
CA GLY A 197 2.87 5.03 15.02
C GLY A 197 3.60 4.73 13.71
N HIS A 198 3.10 5.25 12.58
CA HIS A 198 3.62 4.88 11.27
C HIS A 198 3.47 6.04 10.27
N THR A 199 4.52 6.30 9.48
CA THR A 199 4.49 7.21 8.34
C THR A 199 4.84 6.45 7.05
N VAL A 200 3.94 6.43 6.09
CA VAL A 200 4.23 6.00 4.71
C VAL A 200 4.51 7.23 3.86
N THR A 201 5.63 7.24 3.15
CA THR A 201 6.09 8.40 2.38
C THR A 201 6.12 8.11 0.89
N TYR A 202 5.62 9.04 0.08
CA TYR A 202 5.69 9.00 -1.37
C TYR A 202 6.43 10.23 -1.86
N LEU A 203 7.45 10.03 -2.69
CA LEU A 203 8.16 11.08 -3.40
C LEU A 203 7.73 11.06 -4.85
N PHE A 204 7.40 12.23 -5.40
CA PHE A 204 7.04 12.38 -6.80
C PHE A 204 8.07 13.25 -7.51
N THR A 205 8.65 12.73 -8.58
CA THR A 205 9.77 13.36 -9.30
C THR A 205 9.60 13.28 -10.80
N ASN A 206 10.41 14.04 -11.54
CA ASN A 206 10.49 13.99 -13.00
C ASN A 206 9.14 14.24 -13.71
N TYR A 207 8.41 15.24 -13.22
CA TYR A 207 7.13 15.62 -13.83
C TYR A 207 7.31 16.14 -15.26
N ILE A 208 6.46 15.66 -16.15
CA ILE A 208 6.26 16.21 -17.49
C ILE A 208 4.76 16.48 -17.65
N PHE A 209 4.41 17.70 -18.00
CA PHE A 209 3.04 18.11 -18.30
C PHE A 209 2.92 18.39 -19.80
N SER A 210 1.88 17.85 -20.42
CA SER A 210 1.60 18.07 -21.84
C SER A 210 0.15 18.50 -22.04
N ASP A 211 -0.03 19.60 -22.77
CA ASP A 211 -1.34 20.08 -23.22
C ASP A 211 -1.78 19.37 -24.50
N LYS A 212 -0.91 18.59 -25.16
CA LYS A 212 -1.28 17.81 -26.35
C LYS A 212 -2.10 16.59 -25.92
N THR A 213 -3.29 16.44 -26.50
CA THR A 213 -4.07 15.22 -26.36
C THR A 213 -3.35 14.10 -27.09
N THR A 214 -2.78 13.16 -26.35
CA THR A 214 -2.20 11.93 -26.91
C THR A 214 -3.03 10.74 -26.49
N ASN A 215 -3.23 9.80 -27.40
CA ASN A 215 -3.90 8.54 -27.13
C ASN A 215 -2.84 7.43 -27.12
N PHE A 216 -2.61 6.77 -25.99
CA PHE A 216 -1.63 5.68 -25.93
C PHE A 216 -2.22 4.39 -26.48
N LYS A 217 -1.39 3.60 -27.14
CA LYS A 217 -1.79 2.27 -27.61
C LYS A 217 -1.46 1.25 -26.53
N VAL A 218 -2.40 0.35 -26.24
CA VAL A 218 -2.14 -0.84 -25.43
C VAL A 218 -1.49 -1.85 -26.35
N ILE A 219 -0.26 -2.27 -26.03
CA ILE A 219 0.51 -3.25 -26.81
C ILE A 219 0.82 -4.41 -25.87
N LEU A 220 0.10 -5.52 -26.03
CA LEU A 220 0.29 -6.71 -25.20
C LEU A 220 1.25 -7.70 -25.90
N PRO A 221 2.17 -8.34 -25.17
CA PRO A 221 3.01 -9.41 -25.72
C PRO A 221 2.16 -10.59 -26.20
N LYS A 222 2.47 -11.14 -27.38
CA LYS A 222 1.70 -12.25 -27.97
C LYS A 222 2.07 -13.63 -27.43
N ASP A 223 3.26 -13.76 -26.87
CA ASP A 223 3.85 -15.00 -26.37
C ASP A 223 3.65 -15.20 -24.86
N TYR A 224 2.86 -14.33 -24.23
CA TYR A 224 2.60 -14.39 -22.78
C TYR A 224 1.32 -15.17 -22.50
N ALA A 225 1.32 -15.91 -21.39
CA ALA A 225 0.12 -16.61 -20.94
C ALA A 225 -0.92 -15.60 -20.42
N LEU A 226 -2.17 -15.74 -20.85
CA LEU A 226 -3.28 -14.98 -20.24
C LEU A 226 -3.74 -15.69 -18.96
N LYS A 227 -3.82 -14.95 -17.87
CA LYS A 227 -4.40 -15.37 -16.59
C LYS A 227 -5.46 -14.36 -16.14
N TYR A 228 -6.36 -14.85 -15.31
CA TYR A 228 -7.37 -14.02 -14.67
C TYR A 228 -7.17 -13.98 -13.17
N TYR A 229 -7.27 -12.80 -12.56
CA TYR A 229 -7.10 -12.64 -11.11
C TYR A 229 -8.11 -13.48 -10.33
N GLU A 230 -9.37 -13.55 -10.77
CA GLU A 230 -10.42 -14.34 -10.12
C GLU A 230 -10.11 -15.84 -10.09
N ARG A 231 -9.31 -16.34 -11.04
CA ARG A 231 -8.91 -17.74 -11.06
C ARG A 231 -7.74 -18.03 -10.12
N GLN A 232 -6.96 -17.03 -9.72
CA GLN A 232 -6.05 -17.18 -8.58
C GLN A 232 -6.83 -17.27 -7.27
N ASP A 233 -7.89 -16.47 -7.12
CA ASP A 233 -8.81 -16.55 -5.96
C ASP A 233 -9.61 -17.87 -5.92
N SER A 234 -9.68 -18.59 -7.05
CA SER A 234 -10.35 -19.90 -7.15
C SER A 234 -9.57 -21.06 -6.52
N LEU A 235 -8.28 -20.89 -6.20
CA LEU A 235 -7.58 -21.85 -5.34
C LEU A 235 -8.34 -21.88 -4.01
N GLN A 236 -8.71 -23.06 -3.55
CA GLN A 236 -9.42 -23.22 -2.28
C GLN A 236 -8.54 -24.03 -1.35
N PRO A 237 -8.32 -23.56 -0.10
CA PRO A 237 -7.63 -24.34 0.90
C PRO A 237 -8.17 -25.77 0.95
N LEU A 238 -7.28 -26.76 1.04
CA LEU A 238 -7.68 -28.16 1.17
C LEU A 238 -8.71 -28.33 2.30
N ARG A 239 -9.76 -29.09 2.05
CA ARG A 239 -10.87 -29.25 3.00
C ARG A 239 -10.52 -30.26 4.08
N LYS A 240 -11.19 -30.13 5.23
CA LYS A 240 -11.24 -31.17 6.27
C LYS A 240 -11.58 -32.54 5.65
N ASN A 241 -11.00 -33.60 6.20
CA ASN A 241 -11.08 -34.99 5.73
C ASN A 241 -10.35 -35.28 4.41
N THR A 242 -9.44 -34.40 3.98
CA THR A 242 -8.53 -34.66 2.84
C THR A 242 -7.19 -35.17 3.35
N ILE A 243 -6.54 -36.07 2.62
CA ILE A 243 -5.17 -36.50 2.91
C ILE A 243 -4.20 -35.37 2.53
N ALA A 244 -3.35 -34.96 3.47
CA ALA A 244 -2.33 -33.96 3.20
C ALA A 244 -1.21 -34.55 2.30
N LEU A 245 -0.61 -33.71 1.46
CA LEU A 245 0.48 -34.12 0.57
C LEU A 245 1.82 -34.11 1.32
N SER A 246 2.66 -35.11 1.05
CA SER A 246 4.06 -35.13 1.50
C SER A 246 4.89 -34.14 0.70
N PHE A 247 5.88 -33.50 1.32
CA PHE A 247 6.78 -32.61 0.61
C PHE A 247 8.18 -32.60 1.21
N ASN A 248 9.14 -32.13 0.42
CA ASN A 248 10.50 -31.84 0.87
C ASN A 248 10.78 -30.35 0.75
N ALA A 249 11.54 -29.82 1.70
CA ALA A 249 11.90 -28.42 1.78
C ALA A 249 13.27 -28.25 2.43
N VAL A 250 13.79 -27.03 2.34
CA VAL A 250 14.93 -26.55 3.11
C VAL A 250 14.40 -25.45 4.00
N ASP A 251 14.67 -25.52 5.30
CA ASP A 251 14.24 -24.48 6.22
C ASP A 251 15.06 -23.17 6.05
N MET A 252 14.65 -22.11 6.76
CA MET A 252 15.32 -20.81 6.70
C MET A 252 16.78 -20.87 7.16
N TYR A 253 17.17 -21.87 7.96
CA TYR A 253 18.54 -22.11 8.41
C TYR A 253 19.36 -23.00 7.47
N GLY A 254 18.77 -23.52 6.40
CA GLY A 254 19.47 -24.39 5.44
C GLY A 254 19.41 -25.88 5.78
N LYS A 255 18.62 -26.30 6.77
CA LYS A 255 18.44 -27.69 7.13
C LYS A 255 17.39 -28.35 6.22
N ASN A 256 17.71 -29.52 5.69
CA ASN A 256 16.75 -30.34 4.95
C ASN A 256 15.61 -30.78 5.87
N PHE A 257 14.39 -30.62 5.38
CA PHE A 257 13.16 -30.99 6.07
C PHE A 257 12.29 -31.84 5.13
N SER A 258 11.80 -32.96 5.64
CA SER A 258 10.85 -33.82 4.93
C SER A 258 9.57 -33.89 5.73
N PHE A 259 8.46 -33.50 5.12
CA PHE A 259 7.13 -33.61 5.68
C PHE A 259 6.48 -34.90 5.22
N GLN A 260 6.12 -35.73 6.21
CA GLN A 260 5.31 -36.92 6.00
C GLN A 260 3.97 -36.72 6.73
N PRO A 261 2.83 -36.78 6.02
CA PRO A 261 1.51 -36.59 6.60
C PRO A 261 1.23 -37.58 7.73
N LYS A 262 1.51 -38.86 7.49
CA LYS A 262 1.29 -39.93 8.46
C LYS A 262 2.46 -39.99 9.43
N ASN A 263 2.20 -39.81 10.72
CA ASN A 263 3.24 -39.75 11.75
C ASN A 263 2.65 -40.06 13.14
N GLU A 264 3.52 -40.32 14.12
CA GLU A 264 3.12 -40.55 15.52
C GLU A 264 2.54 -39.28 16.19
N LYS A 265 2.90 -38.10 15.67
CA LYS A 265 2.43 -36.81 16.15
C LYS A 265 1.52 -36.15 15.13
N LYS A 266 0.52 -35.42 15.62
CA LYS A 266 -0.26 -34.49 14.79
C LYS A 266 0.66 -33.40 14.25
N LYS A 267 0.32 -32.86 13.09
CA LYS A 267 1.08 -31.79 12.44
C LYS A 267 0.22 -30.55 12.32
N LEU A 268 0.81 -29.40 12.58
CA LEU A 268 0.18 -28.10 12.45
C LEU A 268 0.93 -27.35 11.36
N LEU A 269 0.31 -27.19 10.18
CA LEU A 269 0.88 -26.40 9.09
C LEU A 269 0.28 -25.00 9.12
N LEU A 270 1.12 -23.99 9.27
CA LEU A 270 0.71 -22.59 9.22
C LEU A 270 1.28 -21.93 7.97
N PHE A 271 0.42 -21.57 7.02
CA PHE A 271 0.79 -20.75 5.87
C PHE A 271 0.60 -19.27 6.21
N SER A 272 1.58 -18.43 5.89
CA SER A 272 1.63 -17.03 6.27
C SER A 272 2.33 -16.17 5.23
N SER A 273 2.16 -14.85 5.36
CA SER A 273 3.01 -13.87 4.69
C SER A 273 3.55 -12.82 5.66
N THR A 274 4.83 -12.46 5.50
CA THR A 274 5.52 -11.34 6.16
C THR A 274 4.86 -10.00 5.86
N ARG A 275 4.02 -9.92 4.83
CA ARG A 275 3.30 -8.72 4.39
C ARG A 275 1.82 -8.72 4.80
N CYS A 276 1.36 -9.71 5.55
CA CYS A 276 -0.02 -9.82 6.00
C CYS A 276 -0.16 -9.51 7.51
N GLY A 277 -0.96 -8.49 7.85
CA GLY A 277 -1.20 -8.08 9.24
C GLY A 277 -1.84 -9.19 10.09
N TYR A 278 -2.78 -9.97 9.54
CA TYR A 278 -3.37 -11.11 10.23
C TYR A 278 -2.38 -12.25 10.44
N SER A 279 -1.50 -12.51 9.45
CA SER A 279 -0.41 -13.48 9.61
C SER A 279 0.55 -13.06 10.73
N LYS A 280 0.82 -11.75 10.87
CA LYS A 280 1.64 -11.22 11.97
C LYS A 280 1.03 -11.53 13.33
N ILE A 281 -0.26 -11.25 13.53
CA ILE A 281 -0.95 -11.51 14.81
C ILE A 281 -0.78 -12.98 15.22
N ILE A 282 -0.98 -13.91 14.29
CA ILE A 282 -0.84 -15.33 14.55
C ILE A 282 0.63 -15.72 14.80
N SER A 283 1.54 -15.24 13.96
CA SER A 283 2.99 -15.50 14.08
C SER A 283 3.53 -15.03 15.44
N ASP A 284 3.15 -13.83 15.87
CA ASP A 284 3.60 -13.27 17.15
C ASP A 284 3.03 -14.05 18.33
N TYR A 285 1.80 -14.57 18.21
CA TYR A 285 1.23 -15.45 19.23
C TYR A 285 2.05 -16.74 19.38
N ILE A 286 2.35 -17.45 18.29
CA ILE A 286 3.11 -18.71 18.34
C ILE A 286 4.60 -18.52 18.69
N LEU A 287 5.12 -17.30 18.55
CA LEU A 287 6.50 -16.94 18.93
C LEU A 287 6.57 -16.31 20.33
N SER A 288 5.42 -16.05 20.97
CA SER A 288 5.39 -15.49 22.32
C SER A 288 5.94 -16.47 23.35
N SER A 289 6.59 -15.96 24.39
CA SER A 289 7.16 -16.78 25.47
C SER A 289 6.10 -17.61 26.24
N GLY A 290 4.84 -17.19 26.20
CA GLY A 290 3.71 -17.90 26.80
C GLY A 290 3.15 -19.04 25.93
N PHE A 291 3.53 -19.13 24.66
CA PHE A 291 3.02 -20.18 23.79
C PHE A 291 3.72 -21.52 24.04
N LYS A 292 2.93 -22.51 24.46
CA LYS A 292 3.38 -23.89 24.71
C LYS A 292 2.47 -24.86 23.99
N LEU A 293 2.83 -25.19 22.75
CA LEU A 293 2.10 -26.19 21.98
C LEU A 293 2.18 -27.55 22.66
N ASN A 294 1.08 -28.31 22.63
CA ASN A 294 1.07 -29.70 23.09
C ASN A 294 2.22 -30.49 22.43
N PRO A 295 3.07 -31.21 23.20
CA PRO A 295 4.23 -31.93 22.66
C PRO A 295 3.89 -33.06 21.66
N GLN A 296 2.63 -33.47 21.60
CA GLN A 296 2.08 -34.40 20.60
C GLN A 296 1.70 -33.73 19.27
N ILE A 297 1.93 -32.42 19.15
CA ILE A 297 1.71 -31.63 17.94
C ILE A 297 3.02 -30.99 17.52
N GLU A 298 3.40 -31.16 16.26
CA GLU A 298 4.54 -30.48 15.66
C GLU A 298 4.06 -29.36 14.74
N LEU A 299 4.56 -28.14 14.98
CA LEU A 299 4.28 -26.97 14.15
C LEU A 299 5.31 -26.83 13.03
N ILE A 300 4.84 -26.49 11.84
CA ILE A 300 5.65 -26.07 10.69
C ILE A 300 5.06 -24.76 10.17
N HIS A 301 5.90 -23.75 10.01
CA HIS A 301 5.50 -22.43 9.55
C HIS A 301 6.03 -22.19 8.14
N ILE A 302 5.14 -21.85 7.20
CA ILE A 302 5.41 -21.79 5.77
C ILE A 302 5.09 -20.40 5.24
N PHE A 303 6.07 -19.78 4.60
CA PHE A 303 5.99 -18.49 3.91
C PHE A 303 6.29 -18.71 2.42
N GLY A 304 5.38 -19.40 1.72
CA GLY A 304 5.67 -19.93 0.40
C GLY A 304 5.90 -18.85 -0.67
N SER A 305 5.14 -17.75 -0.61
CA SER A 305 5.30 -16.63 -1.54
C SER A 305 6.33 -15.57 -1.12
N ASP A 306 6.86 -15.64 0.10
CA ASP A 306 7.90 -14.71 0.54
C ASP A 306 9.30 -15.29 0.28
N SER A 307 10.22 -14.40 -0.08
CA SER A 307 11.63 -14.79 -0.27
C SER A 307 12.26 -15.25 1.04
N LYS A 308 13.21 -16.19 0.96
CA LYS A 308 14.01 -16.63 2.12
C LYS A 308 14.65 -15.44 2.85
N THR A 309 15.13 -14.44 2.10
CA THR A 309 15.74 -13.23 2.68
C THR A 309 14.74 -12.41 3.51
N ASP A 310 13.50 -12.23 3.02
CA ASP A 310 12.47 -11.48 3.75
C ASP A 310 12.02 -12.22 5.01
N VAL A 311 11.90 -13.55 4.93
CA VAL A 311 11.56 -14.40 6.09
C VAL A 311 12.67 -14.36 7.13
N ILE A 312 13.95 -14.47 6.75
CA ILE A 312 15.08 -14.35 7.70
C ILE A 312 15.03 -12.99 8.42
N LYS A 313 14.77 -11.90 7.70
CA LYS A 313 14.61 -10.56 8.31
C LYS A 313 13.42 -10.52 9.28
N TYR A 314 12.31 -11.16 8.94
CA TYR A 314 11.12 -11.23 9.80
C TYR A 314 11.38 -11.97 11.12
N TYR A 315 12.30 -12.95 11.11
CA TYR A 315 12.70 -13.73 12.29
C TYR A 315 13.95 -13.20 13.00
N VAL A 316 14.57 -12.10 12.57
CA VAL A 316 15.89 -11.65 13.06
C VAL A 316 15.97 -11.51 14.60
N ASN A 317 14.86 -11.16 15.25
CA ASN A 317 14.76 -11.01 16.71
C ASN A 317 13.79 -12.01 17.35
N LYS A 318 13.47 -13.11 16.67
CA LYS A 318 12.48 -14.11 17.11
C LYS A 318 13.11 -15.49 17.14
N ASP A 319 12.99 -16.19 18.26
CA ASP A 319 13.48 -17.56 18.40
C ASP A 319 12.42 -18.57 17.92
N ALA A 320 12.60 -19.09 16.70
CA ALA A 320 11.72 -20.11 16.13
C ALA A 320 12.17 -21.51 16.57
N LYS A 321 11.36 -22.18 17.38
CA LYS A 321 11.61 -23.56 17.87
C LYS A 321 11.03 -24.64 16.97
N PHE A 322 10.62 -24.26 15.77
CA PHE A 322 9.95 -25.10 14.79
C PHE A 322 10.49 -24.80 13.39
N PRO A 323 10.37 -25.73 12.44
CA PRO A 323 10.77 -25.49 11.05
C PRO A 323 10.02 -24.29 10.46
N VAL A 324 10.78 -23.38 9.87
CA VAL A 324 10.26 -22.25 9.09
C VAL A 324 10.72 -22.40 7.65
N ILE A 325 9.77 -22.54 6.73
CA ILE A 325 10.00 -22.79 5.31
C ILE A 325 9.64 -21.52 4.54
N ALA A 326 10.47 -21.12 3.59
CA ALA A 326 10.26 -19.95 2.73
C ALA A 326 10.43 -20.33 1.25
N ASP A 327 9.97 -19.48 0.34
CA ASP A 327 10.20 -19.62 -1.11
C ASP A 327 9.72 -20.98 -1.67
N LYS A 328 8.47 -21.31 -1.36
CA LYS A 328 7.78 -22.55 -1.75
C LYS A 328 6.37 -22.26 -2.29
N LYS A 329 6.31 -21.38 -3.31
CA LYS A 329 5.06 -21.04 -4.02
C LYS A 329 4.42 -22.25 -4.72
N ASP A 330 5.20 -23.27 -5.02
CA ASP A 330 4.72 -24.58 -5.46
C ASP A 330 3.88 -25.27 -4.38
N LEU A 331 4.37 -25.31 -3.15
CA LEU A 331 3.67 -25.90 -2.01
C LEU A 331 2.35 -25.16 -1.69
N GLU A 332 2.34 -23.84 -1.79
CA GLU A 332 1.10 -23.05 -1.63
C GLU A 332 0.04 -23.43 -2.66
N LYS A 333 0.44 -23.64 -3.92
CA LYS A 333 -0.49 -24.08 -4.97
C LYS A 333 -1.03 -25.48 -4.70
N GLU A 334 -0.17 -26.41 -4.27
CA GLU A 334 -0.56 -27.79 -3.94
C GLU A 334 -1.58 -27.84 -2.79
N PHE A 335 -1.46 -26.95 -1.81
CA PHE A 335 -2.41 -26.82 -0.70
C PHE A 335 -3.60 -25.89 -1.00
N GLY A 336 -3.68 -25.33 -2.20
CA GLY A 336 -4.76 -24.43 -2.60
C GLY A 336 -4.79 -23.11 -1.83
N ILE A 337 -3.64 -22.63 -1.38
CA ILE A 337 -3.52 -21.39 -0.61
C ILE A 337 -3.76 -20.18 -1.54
N ASN A 338 -4.84 -19.44 -1.28
CA ASN A 338 -5.23 -18.21 -1.99
C ASN A 338 -5.24 -16.97 -1.08
N GLY A 339 -4.94 -17.14 0.20
CA GLY A 339 -4.97 -16.09 1.21
C GLY A 339 -4.13 -16.48 2.42
N TYR A 340 -3.92 -15.54 3.35
CA TYR A 340 -3.16 -15.77 4.56
C TYR A 340 -3.79 -15.08 5.78
N PRO A 341 -3.66 -15.66 6.99
CA PRO A 341 -3.06 -16.96 7.27
C PRO A 341 -4.03 -18.13 7.01
N ILE A 342 -3.49 -19.29 6.65
CA ILE A 342 -4.22 -20.58 6.61
C ILE A 342 -3.55 -21.56 7.57
N LEU A 343 -4.34 -22.27 8.37
CA LEU A 343 -3.85 -23.27 9.32
C LEU A 343 -4.50 -24.63 9.06
N TYR A 344 -3.68 -25.67 8.97
CA TYR A 344 -4.13 -27.05 8.96
C TYR A 344 -3.69 -27.77 10.21
N LEU A 345 -4.62 -28.41 10.91
CA LEU A 345 -4.30 -29.49 11.84
C LEU A 345 -4.45 -30.82 11.10
N ILE A 346 -3.38 -31.59 11.03
CA ILE A 346 -3.31 -32.90 10.38
C ILE A 346 -3.18 -33.95 11.48
N ASP A 347 -4.04 -34.96 11.45
CA ASP A 347 -4.01 -36.07 12.39
C ASP A 347 -2.88 -37.07 12.10
N GLU A 348 -2.73 -38.04 12.98
CA GLU A 348 -1.70 -39.08 12.93
C GLU A 348 -1.79 -39.96 11.67
N ASN A 349 -2.97 -40.03 11.05
CA ASN A 349 -3.21 -40.76 9.81
C ASN A 349 -2.85 -39.94 8.56
N GLY A 350 -2.46 -38.68 8.73
CA GLY A 350 -2.19 -37.76 7.62
C GLY A 350 -3.43 -37.10 7.04
N THR A 351 -4.56 -37.15 7.75
CA THR A 351 -5.81 -36.52 7.33
C THR A 351 -5.93 -35.13 7.93
N ILE A 352 -6.36 -34.15 7.14
CA ILE A 352 -6.65 -32.79 7.63
C ILE A 352 -7.87 -32.86 8.55
N ALA A 353 -7.63 -32.75 9.85
CA ALA A 353 -8.64 -32.73 10.90
C ALA A 353 -9.29 -31.35 11.03
N GLU A 354 -8.55 -30.26 10.79
CA GLU A 354 -9.07 -28.89 10.75
C GLU A 354 -8.38 -28.06 9.67
N ALA A 355 -9.13 -27.16 9.04
CA ALA A 355 -8.64 -26.18 8.07
C ALA A 355 -9.26 -24.82 8.40
N LEU A 356 -8.45 -23.85 8.80
CA LEU A 356 -8.90 -22.53 9.25
C LEU A 356 -8.31 -21.44 8.37
N ASP A 357 -9.15 -20.47 7.99
CA ASP A 357 -8.79 -19.29 7.22
C ASP A 357 -9.00 -18.02 8.05
N GLY A 358 -8.00 -17.13 8.05
CA GLY A 358 -8.03 -15.87 8.77
C GLY A 358 -7.75 -16.00 10.27
N SER A 359 -7.58 -14.85 10.95
CA SER A 359 -7.11 -14.83 12.33
C SER A 359 -8.19 -15.06 13.40
N SER A 360 -9.46 -14.75 13.10
CA SER A 360 -10.54 -14.71 14.10
C SER A 360 -10.84 -16.09 14.71
N GLN A 361 -10.83 -17.14 13.89
CA GLN A 361 -11.02 -18.52 14.35
C GLN A 361 -9.69 -19.17 14.77
N MET A 362 -8.60 -18.76 14.15
CA MET A 362 -7.28 -19.36 14.34
C MET A 362 -6.70 -19.09 15.73
N LEU A 363 -6.83 -17.88 16.27
CA LEU A 363 -6.26 -17.55 17.58
C LEU A 363 -6.93 -18.32 18.74
N PRO A 364 -8.28 -18.41 18.85
CA PRO A 364 -8.94 -19.28 19.83
C PRO A 364 -8.58 -20.75 19.66
N PHE A 365 -8.43 -21.22 18.43
CA PHE A 365 -8.05 -22.61 18.16
C PHE A 365 -6.61 -22.91 18.62
N LEU A 366 -5.65 -22.04 18.31
CA LEU A 366 -4.27 -22.22 18.79
C LEU A 366 -4.20 -22.22 20.33
N LYS A 367 -5.01 -21.39 21.01
CA LYS A 367 -5.16 -21.41 22.48
C LYS A 367 -5.71 -22.73 23.01
N SER A 368 -6.57 -23.43 22.28
CA SER A 368 -7.08 -24.75 22.70
C SER A 368 -6.04 -25.87 22.53
N LEU A 369 -5.05 -25.66 21.66
CA LEU A 369 -3.94 -26.59 21.43
C LEU A 369 -2.75 -26.36 22.36
N THR A 370 -2.70 -25.23 23.07
CA THR A 370 -1.70 -25.01 24.11
C THR A 370 -2.05 -25.82 25.35
N GLY A 371 -1.09 -26.58 25.86
CA GLY A 371 -1.32 -27.52 26.97
C GLY A 371 -1.76 -26.83 28.25
N LYS A 372 -2.71 -27.49 28.95
CA LYS A 372 -2.75 -27.47 30.43
C LYS A 372 -1.46 -28.04 30.99
#